data_AF-A0A929VBD1-F1
#
_entry.id   AF-A0A929VBD1-F1
#
_cell.length_a   1.000
_cell.length_b   1.000
_cell.length_c   1.000
_cell.angle_alpha   90.00
_cell.angle_beta   90.00
_cell.angle_gamma   90.00
#
_symmetry.space_group_name_H-M   'P 1'
#
loop_
_entity.id
_entity.type
_entity.pdbx_description
1 polymer ?
#
loop_
_entity_poly.entity_id
_entity_poly.type
_entity_poly.pdbx_seq_one_letter_code
_entity_poly.pdbx_strand_id
1 'polypeptide(L)' 'MKKPIVYIDMDGVLADFKSALTKMSPELIDEFASQHDNIPGIFALMDPVPGAIEAVYALKDKYDLYILSSSPWENPTALG' A
#
# COMPACT_ATOMS: atom_id res chain seq x y z
N MET A 1 -18.76 2.73 -25.52
CA MET A 1 -17.49 2.00 -25.68
C MET A 1 -17.02 1.57 -24.30
N LYS A 2 -16.36 0.40 -24.18
CA LYS A 2 -15.75 -0.04 -22.92
C LYS A 2 -14.48 0.78 -22.66
N LYS A 3 -14.28 1.26 -21.44
CA LYS A 3 -13.04 1.96 -21.07
C LYS A 3 -11.87 0.96 -21.06
N PRO A 4 -10.63 1.38 -21.38
CA PRO A 4 -9.46 0.53 -21.17
C PRO A 4 -9.28 0.25 -19.68
N ILE A 5 -8.72 -0.91 -19.34
CA ILE A 5 -8.43 -1.31 -17.96
C ILE A 5 -7.03 -0.83 -17.59
N VAL A 6 -6.89 -0.29 -16.38
CA VAL A 6 -5.58 0.01 -15.76
C VAL A 6 -5.52 -0.67 -14.41
N TYR A 7 -4.50 -1.50 -14.22
CA TYR A 7 -4.15 -2.07 -12.92
C TYR A 7 -3.15 -1.14 -12.24
N ILE A 8 -3.42 -0.80 -10.99
CA ILE A 8 -2.60 0.09 -10.18
C ILE A 8 -2.07 -0.73 -9.00
N ASP A 9 -0.75 -0.76 -8.84
CA ASP A 9 -0.12 -1.35 -7.67
C ASP A 9 -0.42 -0.50 -6.42
N MET A 10 -0.26 -1.07 -5.22
CA MET A 10 -0.56 -0.39 -3.96
C MET A 10 0.71 0.13 -3.27
N ASP A 11 1.60 -0.77 -2.87
CA ASP A 11 2.74 -0.42 -2.03
C ASP A 11 3.81 0.33 -2.84
N GLY A 12 4.15 1.53 -2.40
CA GLY A 12 5.05 2.44 -3.12
C GLY A 12 4.42 3.19 -4.30
N VAL A 13 3.15 2.92 -4.64
CA VAL A 13 2.42 3.61 -5.73
C VAL A 13 1.24 4.41 -5.19
N LEU A 14 0.34 3.76 -4.43
CA LEU A 14 -0.79 4.39 -3.77
C LEU A 14 -0.53 4.65 -2.30
N ALA A 15 0.19 3.74 -1.63
CA ALA A 15 0.48 3.79 -0.20
C ALA A 15 2.00 3.79 0.05
N ASP A 16 2.49 4.69 0.90
CA ASP A 16 3.90 4.79 1.24
C ASP A 16 4.23 3.88 2.42
N PHE A 17 4.81 2.71 2.13
CA PHE A 17 5.24 1.77 3.15
C PHE A 17 6.24 2.38 4.16
N LYS A 18 7.12 3.28 3.73
CA LYS A 18 8.12 3.88 4.63
C LYS A 18 7.48 4.80 5.66
N SER A 19 6.37 5.44 5.32
CA SER A 19 5.63 6.29 6.26
C SER A 19 5.13 5.49 7.48
N ALA A 20 4.74 4.22 7.30
CA ALA A 20 4.29 3.37 8.40
C ALA A 20 5.39 3.12 9.44
N LEU A 21 6.64 2.92 8.98
CA LEU A 21 7.79 2.71 9.86
C LEU A 21 8.05 3.90 10.78
N THR A 22 7.73 5.12 10.34
CA THR A 22 7.90 6.34 11.17
C THR A 22 6.91 6.42 12.34
N LYS A 23 5.86 5.58 12.33
CA LYS A 23 4.79 5.54 13.32
C LYS A 23 4.94 4.37 14.30
N MET A 24 6.06 3.64 14.23
CA MET A 24 6.35 2.46 15.02
C MET A 24 7.54 2.70 15.95
N SER A 25 7.60 1.94 17.04
CA SER A 25 8.74 1.98 17.97
C SER A 25 9.98 1.34 17.33
N PRO A 26 11.19 1.91 17.50
CA PRO A 26 12.43 1.33 16.98
C PRO A 26 12.63 -0.13 17.39
N GLU A 27 12.26 -0.50 18.61
CA GLU A 27 12.38 -1.86 19.14
C GLU A 27 11.58 -2.88 18.32
N LEU A 28 10.38 -2.50 17.86
CA LEU A 28 9.53 -3.35 17.03
C LEU A 28 10.07 -3.46 15.60
N ILE A 29 10.63 -2.38 15.07
CA ILE A 29 11.26 -2.39 13.74
C ILE A 29 12.48 -3.33 13.76
N ASP A 30 13.29 -3.26 14.82
CA ASP A 30 14.48 -4.09 15.01
C ASP A 30 14.12 -5.58 15.23
N GLU A 31 13.02 -5.89 15.93
CA GLU A 31 12.52 -7.27 16.10
C GLU A 31 12.22 -7.94 14.75
N PHE A 32 11.71 -7.16 13.80
CA PHE A 32 11.37 -7.60 12.45
C PHE A 32 12.44 -7.18 11.42
N ALA A 33 13.70 -6.99 11.85
CA ALA A 33 14.76 -6.54 10.96
C ALA A 33 14.83 -7.39 9.69
N SER A 34 14.79 -6.73 8.52
CA SER A 34 14.73 -7.33 7.17
C SER A 34 13.41 -7.99 6.75
N GLN A 35 12.39 -8.02 7.62
CA GLN A 35 11.05 -8.56 7.38
C GLN A 35 9.96 -7.59 7.89
N HIS A 36 10.13 -6.29 7.63
CA HIS A 36 9.23 -5.27 8.17
C HIS A 36 7.77 -5.43 7.66
N ASP A 37 7.58 -6.02 6.49
CA ASP A 37 6.29 -6.40 5.92
C ASP A 37 5.54 -7.44 6.77
N ASN A 38 6.25 -8.19 7.62
CA ASN A 38 5.66 -9.14 8.55
C ASN A 38 5.19 -8.50 9.87
N ILE A 39 5.45 -7.20 10.10
CA ILE A 39 5.00 -6.53 11.32
C ILE A 39 3.46 -6.49 11.34
N PRO A 40 2.80 -7.01 12.39
CA PRO A 40 1.34 -6.99 12.47
C PRO A 40 0.78 -5.56 12.43
N GLY A 41 -0.19 -5.32 11.55
CA GLY A 41 -0.91 -4.05 11.39
C GLY A 41 -0.15 -2.95 10.64
N ILE A 42 1.09 -3.21 10.16
CA ILE A 42 1.91 -2.16 9.53
C ILE A 42 1.24 -1.49 8.33
N PHE A 43 0.57 -2.28 7.49
CA PHE A 43 -0.07 -1.77 6.27
C PHE A 43 -1.20 -0.76 6.56
N ALA A 44 -1.88 -0.87 7.71
CA ALA A 44 -2.91 0.07 8.11
C ALA A 44 -2.36 1.44 8.53
N LEU A 45 -1.05 1.56 8.74
CA LEU A 45 -0.38 2.80 9.14
C LEU A 45 0.21 3.58 7.96
N MET A 46 0.12 3.07 6.74
CA MET A 46 0.68 3.76 5.57
C MET A 46 -0.11 5.03 5.25
N ASP A 47 0.61 6.10 4.98
CA ASP A 47 0.07 7.30 4.36
C ASP A 47 -0.06 7.09 2.84
N PRO A 48 -0.97 7.81 2.16
CA PRO A 48 -1.00 7.84 0.71
C PRO A 48 0.29 8.42 0.13
N VAL A 49 0.75 7.88 -1.00
CA VAL A 49 1.82 8.52 -1.79
C VAL A 49 1.32 9.91 -2.25
N PRO A 50 2.12 10.98 -2.13
CA PRO A 50 1.69 12.32 -2.52
C PRO A 50 1.17 12.38 -3.97
N GLY A 51 -0.06 12.88 -4.15
CA GLY A 51 -0.71 12.99 -5.45
C GLY A 51 -1.40 11.71 -5.96
N ALA A 52 -1.24 10.57 -5.27
CA ALA A 52 -1.79 9.29 -5.73
C ALA A 52 -3.32 9.27 -5.74
N ILE A 53 -3.95 9.82 -4.70
CA ILE A 53 -5.41 9.88 -4.60
C ILE A 53 -5.98 10.77 -5.70
N GLU A 54 -5.40 11.95 -5.91
CA GLU A 54 -5.79 12.89 -6.96
C GLU A 54 -5.65 12.27 -8.35
N ALA A 55 -4.56 11.52 -8.59
CA ALA A 55 -4.34 10.81 -9.84
C ALA A 55 -5.40 9.72 -10.09
N VAL A 56 -5.74 8.92 -9.06
CA VAL A 56 -6.82 7.91 -9.17
C VAL A 56 -8.15 8.57 -9.52
N TYR A 57 -8.50 9.67 -8.86
CA TYR A 57 -9.71 10.42 -9.16
C TYR A 57 -9.72 11.01 -10.58
N ALA A 58 -8.58 11.47 -11.10
CA ALA A 58 -8.48 11.97 -12.46
C ALA A 58 -8.56 10.84 -13.51
N LEU A 59 -8.05 9.64 -13.20
CA LEU A 59 -8.01 8.50 -14.12
C LEU A 59 -9.34 7.74 -14.19
N LYS A 60 -10.14 7.68 -13.11
CA LYS A 60 -11.38 6.89 -13.05
C LYS A 60 -12.41 7.28 -14.12
N ASP A 61 -12.37 8.53 -14.57
CA ASP A 61 -13.30 9.02 -15.59
C ASP A 61 -12.95 8.46 -16.98
N LYS A 62 -11.67 8.11 -17.21
CA LYS A 62 -11.14 7.65 -18.50
C LYS A 62 -10.94 6.12 -18.57
N TYR A 63 -10.67 5.47 -17.44
CA TYR A 63 -10.28 4.07 -17.35
C TYR A 63 -11.15 3.29 -16.36
N ASP A 64 -11.24 1.97 -16.55
CA ASP A 64 -11.70 1.06 -15.52
C ASP A 64 -10.50 0.70 -14.63
N LEU A 65 -10.47 1.21 -13.40
CA LEU A 65 -9.33 1.09 -12.50
C LEU A 65 -9.52 -0.08 -11.54
N TYR A 66 -8.46 -0.86 -11.33
CA TYR A 66 -8.39 -1.93 -10.35
C TYR A 66 -7.09 -1.82 -9.57
N ILE A 67 -7.17 -1.95 -8.24
CA ILE A 67 -5.98 -2.11 -7.42
C ILE A 67 -5.57 -3.58 -7.48
N LEU A 68 -4.32 -3.85 -7.82
CA LEU A 68 -3.76 -5.19 -7.89
C LEU A 68 -2.49 -5.22 -7.06
N SER A 69 -2.56 -5.88 -5.90
CA SER A 69 -1.47 -5.96 -4.94
C SER A 69 -1.39 -7.38 -4.36
N SER A 70 -0.25 -7.70 -3.73
CA SER A 70 0.01 -8.99 -3.10
C SER A 70 0.32 -8.79 -1.63
N SER A 71 -0.45 -9.42 -0.75
CA SER A 71 -0.15 -9.44 0.68
C SER A 71 1.02 -10.39 0.96
N PRO A 72 1.94 -10.06 1.89
CA PRO A 72 2.95 -11.01 2.37
C PRO A 72 2.29 -12.24 3.00
N TRP A 73 2.91 -13.40 2.80
CA TRP A 73 2.36 -14.70 3.23
C TRP A 73 2.33 -14.87 4.74
N GLU A 74 3.29 -14.26 5.44
CA GLU A 74 3.51 -14.45 6.89
C GLU A 74 2.84 -13.37 7.74
N ASN A 75 2.12 -12.42 7.12
CA ASN A 75 1.38 -11.38 7.82
C ASN A 75 -0.14 -11.50 7.57
N PRO A 76 -0.89 -12.21 8.43
CA PRO A 76 -2.34 -12.34 8.26
C PRO A 76 -3.08 -11.02 8.41
N THR A 77 -2.47 -10.01 9.06
CA THR A 77 -3.08 -8.69 9.23
C THR A 77 -2.91 -7.78 8.00
N ALA A 78 -2.13 -8.20 7.00
CA ALA A 78 -2.02 -7.51 5.72
C ALA A 78 -3.22 -7.78 4.80
N LEU A 79 -3.97 -8.87 5.06
CA LEU A 79 -5.24 -9.17 4.41
C LEU A 79 -6.33 -8.40 5.16
N GLY A 80 -6.93 -7.41 4.50
CA GLY A 80 -7.99 -6.56 5.05
C GLY A 80 -9.26 -7.31 5.46
#